data_AF-A0AAV2SE25-F1
#
_entry.id   AF-A0AAV2SE25-F1
#
_cell.length_a   1.000
_cell.length_b   1.000
_cell.length_c   1.000
_cell.angle_alpha   90.00
_cell.angle_beta   90.00
_cell.angle_gamma   90.00
#
_symmetry.space_group_name_H-M   'P 1'
#
loop_
_entity.id
_entity.type
_entity.pdbx_description
1 polymer ?
#
loop_
_entity_poly.entity_id
_entity_poly.type
_entity_poly.pdbx_seq_one_letter_code
_entity_poly.pdbx_strand_id
1 'polypeptide(L)'
;MASSITRIECGICLEEYNTTRRPRTLPCGHNFCGDCLQNCIEQGSNNCSICRKTHTATTVDDIPINTEFETVIQLNRSLMLRNTVQTNESSDEDDDFSNGRCSRHKKSLLYFKCETHSIYICRECAVIEHSPTKCNIIEIKEEVLKTKDDTLMDAQKRVDHLDSAKTTIETIIKQKNYSITRKEGKIESLLKEIDDECNVRDKAEKDTIEIKNIARQLKEFIESLKKSTTKHKIDKETLELQEKVKTCERLLEELKGNYDIEDSSKYPLKSKCSSITIESLREIVTNSAEEVWACMEMKNKKFSAKIIMLQGHLLLKSLSKRAPPPNAVVIPYHKVKSLVKRNNITIFLEIYTSKISLIHIKLFANEVRTQQFELMCTGEVDGISYANTTFLDIEGSPYVGIWGGARNDGSESALPGFQPGNLRKYRITQGLVAADNHYSEPNKIRKPTHFKIYSEELPENYYESEPIGKVVLGMNSFQNAYLIAKFIGARKIRITDCGIVLVL
;
A
#
# COMPACT_ATOMS: atom_id res chain seq x y z
N MET A 1 16.88 -11.59 -30.35
CA MET A 1 15.81 -12.52 -30.79
C MET A 1 14.59 -11.69 -31.12
N ALA A 2 14.02 -11.87 -32.30
CA ALA A 2 12.91 -11.08 -32.80
C ALA A 2 11.72 -11.15 -31.84
N SER A 3 11.20 -9.99 -31.41
CA SER A 3 9.91 -9.90 -30.74
C SER A 3 8.86 -10.31 -31.77
N SER A 4 8.43 -11.57 -31.71
CA SER A 4 7.33 -12.07 -32.52
C SER A 4 6.05 -11.48 -31.94
N ILE A 5 5.57 -10.39 -32.54
CA ILE A 5 4.33 -9.75 -32.09
C ILE A 5 3.17 -10.66 -32.51
N THR A 6 2.47 -11.22 -31.54
CA THR A 6 1.43 -12.25 -31.73
C THR A 6 0.16 -11.64 -32.32
N ARG A 7 -0.24 -12.12 -33.51
CA ARG A 7 -1.56 -11.91 -34.11
C ARG A 7 -2.61 -12.64 -33.28
N ILE A 8 -3.77 -12.01 -33.04
CA ILE A 8 -4.88 -12.60 -32.28
C ILE A 8 -5.83 -13.28 -33.27
N GLU A 9 -5.79 -14.61 -33.28
CA GLU A 9 -6.44 -15.45 -34.29
C GLU A 9 -7.42 -16.44 -33.64
N CYS A 10 -8.36 -16.96 -34.43
CA CYS A 10 -9.30 -17.97 -33.99
C CYS A 10 -8.62 -19.34 -33.85
N GLY A 11 -8.81 -20.02 -32.72
CA GLY A 11 -8.20 -21.34 -32.45
C GLY A 11 -8.73 -22.52 -33.28
N ILE A 12 -9.61 -22.27 -34.26
CA ILE A 12 -10.14 -23.29 -35.20
C ILE A 12 -9.65 -23.00 -36.63
N CYS A 13 -9.95 -21.82 -37.17
CA CYS A 13 -9.59 -21.45 -38.54
C CYS A 13 -8.23 -20.77 -38.67
N LEU A 14 -7.60 -20.36 -37.55
CA LEU A 14 -6.33 -19.62 -37.50
C LEU A 14 -6.35 -18.29 -38.26
N GLU A 15 -7.54 -17.76 -38.54
CA GLU A 15 -7.71 -16.44 -39.14
C GLU A 15 -7.86 -15.36 -38.08
N GLU A 16 -7.39 -14.15 -38.39
CA GLU A 16 -7.48 -12.99 -37.49
C GLU A 16 -8.94 -12.58 -37.24
N TYR A 17 -9.25 -12.23 -36.00
CA TYR A 17 -10.55 -11.66 -35.65
C TYR A 17 -10.70 -10.26 -36.22
N ASN A 18 -11.88 -9.93 -36.75
CA ASN A 18 -12.18 -8.61 -37.30
C ASN A 18 -13.67 -8.26 -37.09
N THR A 19 -14.14 -7.19 -37.73
CA THR A 19 -15.51 -6.70 -37.59
C THR A 19 -16.57 -7.70 -38.06
N THR A 20 -16.22 -8.61 -38.99
CA THR A 20 -17.11 -9.67 -39.47
C THR A 20 -16.86 -11.00 -38.73
N ARG A 21 -15.61 -11.31 -38.41
CA ARG A 21 -15.20 -12.50 -37.64
C ARG A 21 -15.02 -12.15 -36.17
N ARG A 22 -16.14 -11.92 -35.47
CA ARG A 22 -16.13 -11.49 -34.08
C ARG A 22 -15.90 -12.67 -33.12
N PRO A 23 -15.09 -12.50 -32.06
CA PRO A 23 -14.82 -13.54 -31.06
C PRO A 23 -16.05 -13.78 -30.17
N ARG A 24 -16.40 -15.05 -29.93
CA ARG A 24 -17.47 -15.48 -29.00
C ARG A 24 -16.88 -16.40 -27.93
N THR A 25 -17.32 -16.22 -26.68
CA THR A 25 -16.75 -16.92 -25.51
C THR A 25 -17.62 -18.09 -25.08
N LEU A 26 -17.06 -19.30 -25.11
CA LEU A 26 -17.71 -20.46 -24.50
C LEU A 26 -17.72 -20.35 -22.96
N PRO A 27 -18.64 -21.03 -22.24
CA PRO A 27 -18.67 -21.03 -20.77
C PRO A 27 -17.37 -21.47 -20.08
N CYS A 28 -16.49 -22.16 -20.81
CA CYS A 28 -15.17 -22.57 -20.35
C CYS A 28 -14.11 -21.45 -20.42
N GLY A 29 -14.41 -20.31 -21.04
CA GLY A 29 -13.52 -19.15 -21.19
C GLY A 29 -12.73 -19.08 -22.50
N HIS A 30 -12.84 -20.06 -23.40
CA HIS A 30 -12.17 -20.03 -24.70
C HIS A 30 -12.96 -19.28 -25.77
N ASN A 31 -12.25 -18.63 -26.69
CA ASN A 31 -12.80 -17.74 -27.71
C ASN A 31 -12.62 -18.33 -29.12
N PHE A 32 -13.67 -18.26 -29.94
CA PHE A 32 -13.66 -18.68 -31.35
C PHE A 32 -14.51 -17.71 -32.20
N CYS A 33 -14.32 -17.66 -33.52
CA CYS A 33 -15.18 -16.83 -34.37
C CYS A 33 -16.57 -17.45 -34.54
N GLY A 34 -17.57 -16.61 -34.78
CA GLY A 34 -18.97 -17.05 -34.96
C GLY A 34 -19.13 -18.16 -36.00
N ASP A 35 -18.51 -18.01 -37.17
CA ASP A 35 -18.61 -18.99 -38.26
C ASP A 35 -18.08 -20.38 -37.85
N CYS A 36 -16.99 -20.43 -37.10
CA CYS A 36 -16.42 -21.68 -36.63
C CYS A 36 -17.30 -22.35 -35.57
N LEU A 37 -17.90 -21.58 -34.67
CA LEU A 37 -18.82 -22.11 -33.66
C LEU A 37 -20.13 -22.59 -34.29
N GLN A 38 -20.68 -21.83 -35.24
CA GLN A 38 -21.87 -22.21 -35.98
C GLN A 38 -21.68 -23.56 -36.69
N ASN A 39 -20.57 -23.71 -37.43
CA ASN A 39 -20.23 -24.97 -38.10
C ASN A 39 -20.07 -26.15 -37.12
N CYS A 40 -19.49 -25.92 -35.94
CA CYS A 40 -19.34 -26.97 -34.92
C CYS A 40 -20.70 -27.40 -34.34
N ILE A 41 -21.59 -26.46 -34.08
CA ILE A 41 -22.93 -26.73 -33.55
C ILE A 41 -23.78 -27.46 -34.58
N GLU A 42 -23.75 -27.04 -35.86
CA GLU A 42 -24.46 -27.70 -36.96
C GLU A 42 -23.99 -29.14 -37.20
N GLN A 43 -22.71 -29.42 -36.93
CA GLN A 43 -22.14 -30.78 -36.97
C GLN A 43 -22.40 -31.60 -35.70
N GLY A 44 -23.17 -31.07 -34.74
CA GLY A 44 -23.52 -31.74 -33.48
C GLY A 44 -22.39 -31.78 -32.45
N SER A 45 -21.35 -30.95 -32.60
CA SER A 45 -20.22 -30.89 -31.69
C SER A 45 -20.30 -29.70 -30.73
N ASN A 46 -20.76 -29.95 -29.51
CA ASN A 46 -20.85 -28.95 -28.43
C ASN A 46 -19.64 -28.94 -27.48
N ASN A 47 -18.49 -29.42 -27.94
CA ASN A 47 -17.27 -29.49 -27.13
C ASN A 47 -16.29 -28.40 -27.55
N CYS A 48 -15.68 -27.73 -26.57
CA CYS A 48 -14.62 -26.76 -26.83
C CYS A 48 -13.41 -27.44 -27.50
N SER A 49 -12.94 -26.92 -28.64
CA SER A 49 -11.79 -27.48 -29.37
C SER A 49 -10.46 -27.38 -28.61
N ILE A 50 -10.36 -26.53 -27.58
CA ILE A 50 -9.14 -26.35 -26.79
C ILE A 50 -9.16 -27.22 -25.53
N CYS A 51 -10.21 -27.14 -24.70
CA CYS A 51 -10.25 -27.83 -23.40
C CYS A 51 -11.26 -28.98 -23.32
N ARG A 52 -11.99 -29.27 -24.40
CA ARG A 52 -12.98 -30.35 -24.53
C ARG A 52 -14.17 -30.28 -23.57
N LYS A 53 -14.32 -29.20 -22.79
CA LYS A 53 -15.52 -28.97 -21.96
C LYS A 53 -16.74 -28.78 -22.85
N THR A 54 -17.83 -29.48 -22.53
CA THR A 54 -19.11 -29.41 -23.24
C THR A 54 -19.90 -28.15 -22.84
N HIS A 55 -20.56 -27.52 -23.80
CA HIS A 55 -21.51 -26.44 -23.58
C HIS A 55 -22.92 -26.84 -24.01
N THR A 56 -23.92 -26.06 -23.60
CA THR A 56 -25.34 -26.35 -23.87
C THR A 56 -25.94 -25.48 -24.97
N ALA A 57 -25.14 -24.60 -25.61
CA ALA A 57 -25.60 -23.77 -26.73
C ALA A 57 -26.14 -24.64 -27.87
N THR A 58 -27.29 -24.24 -28.40
CA THR A 58 -27.99 -24.91 -29.50
C THR A 58 -27.87 -24.15 -30.82
N THR A 59 -27.56 -22.86 -30.74
CA THR A 59 -27.25 -21.98 -31.86
C THR A 59 -26.04 -21.12 -31.50
N VAL A 60 -25.34 -20.54 -32.48
CA VAL A 60 -24.21 -19.63 -32.21
C VAL A 60 -24.64 -18.38 -31.42
N ASP A 61 -25.90 -17.97 -31.53
CA ASP A 61 -26.43 -16.79 -30.83
C ASP A 61 -26.62 -17.00 -29.34
N ASP A 62 -26.70 -18.26 -28.88
CA ASP A 62 -26.66 -18.61 -27.46
C ASP A 62 -25.27 -18.35 -26.83
N ILE A 63 -24.24 -18.10 -27.64
CA ILE A 63 -22.87 -17.85 -27.19
C ILE A 63 -22.56 -16.36 -27.39
N PRO A 64 -22.42 -15.56 -26.32
CA PRO A 64 -22.27 -14.12 -26.46
C PRO A 64 -20.97 -13.72 -27.18
N ILE A 65 -21.06 -12.65 -27.96
CA ILE A 65 -19.88 -11.99 -28.54
C ILE A 65 -19.08 -11.35 -27.40
N ASN A 66 -17.78 -11.60 -27.39
CA ASN A 66 -16.86 -11.06 -26.40
C ASN A 66 -16.39 -9.67 -26.83
N THR A 67 -17.20 -8.67 -26.49
CA THR A 67 -16.92 -7.26 -26.78
C THR A 67 -15.65 -6.78 -26.11
N GLU A 68 -15.31 -7.32 -24.93
CA GLU A 68 -14.07 -7.04 -24.22
C GLU A 68 -12.86 -7.56 -25.00
N PHE A 69 -12.93 -8.79 -25.52
CA PHE A 69 -11.89 -9.35 -26.37
C PHE A 69 -11.77 -8.59 -27.70
N GLU A 70 -12.87 -8.08 -28.23
CA GLU A 70 -12.88 -7.19 -29.40
C GLU A 70 -12.13 -5.87 -29.13
N THR A 71 -12.31 -5.27 -27.94
CA THR A 71 -11.51 -4.09 -27.55
C THR A 71 -10.02 -4.42 -27.41
N VAL A 72 -9.67 -5.61 -26.91
CA VAL A 72 -8.28 -6.08 -26.85
C VAL A 72 -7.70 -6.28 -28.25
N ILE A 73 -8.47 -6.82 -29.20
CA ILE A 73 -8.07 -6.95 -30.61
C ILE A 73 -7.84 -5.57 -31.24
N GLN A 74 -8.73 -4.60 -30.99
CA GLN A 74 -8.59 -3.22 -31.47
C GLN A 74 -7.38 -2.51 -30.84
N LEU A 75 -7.12 -2.73 -29.56
CA LEU A 75 -5.94 -2.20 -28.86
C LEU A 75 -4.65 -2.83 -29.39
N ASN A 76 -4.62 -4.14 -29.63
CA ASN A 76 -3.48 -4.82 -30.25
C ASN A 76 -3.21 -4.22 -31.65
N ARG A 77 -4.24 -4.02 -32.48
CA ARG A 77 -4.10 -3.28 -33.76
C ARG A 77 -3.57 -1.86 -33.59
N SER A 78 -4.06 -1.13 -32.59
CA SER A 78 -3.63 0.24 -32.30
C SER A 78 -2.18 0.32 -31.77
N LEU A 79 -1.69 -0.75 -31.16
CA LEU A 79 -0.29 -0.90 -30.73
C LEU A 79 0.62 -1.32 -31.89
N MET A 80 0.12 -2.15 -32.81
CA MET A 80 0.79 -2.45 -34.09
C MET A 80 0.98 -1.18 -34.92
N LEU A 81 -0.07 -0.34 -35.01
CA LEU A 81 0.00 0.95 -35.69
C LEU A 81 1.02 1.88 -35.03
N ARG A 82 1.05 1.99 -33.69
CA ARG A 82 2.00 2.85 -32.95
C ARG A 82 3.48 2.46 -33.10
N ASN A 83 3.80 1.17 -33.26
CA ASN A 83 5.19 0.75 -33.54
C ASN A 83 5.65 1.10 -34.97
N THR A 84 4.74 1.56 -35.82
CA THR A 84 5.02 2.00 -37.20
C THR A 84 5.15 3.54 -37.31
N VAL A 85 4.82 4.30 -36.24
CA VAL A 85 4.74 5.78 -36.25
C VAL A 85 6.09 6.47 -35.93
N GLN A 86 7.22 5.76 -35.92
CA GLN A 86 8.55 6.42 -35.91
C GLN A 86 9.22 6.50 -37.29
N THR A 87 8.50 6.25 -38.38
CA THR A 87 8.94 6.65 -39.72
C THR A 87 7.78 7.24 -40.53
N ASN A 88 7.79 8.57 -40.59
CA ASN A 88 7.26 9.45 -41.63
C ASN A 88 5.75 9.70 -41.75
N GLU A 89 5.48 11.00 -41.93
CA GLU A 89 4.23 11.61 -42.34
C GLU A 89 3.82 11.18 -43.76
N SER A 90 2.50 11.17 -43.95
CA SER A 90 1.71 11.52 -45.14
C SER A 90 0.88 10.37 -45.71
N SER A 91 -0.43 10.59 -45.73
CA SER A 91 -1.42 9.79 -46.40
C SER A 91 -1.34 9.92 -47.92
N ASP A 92 -1.84 8.86 -48.55
CA ASP A 92 -2.41 8.76 -49.90
C ASP A 92 -1.49 8.27 -51.04
N GLU A 93 -1.91 7.08 -51.51
CA GLU A 93 -1.77 6.50 -52.84
C GLU A 93 -0.41 5.84 -53.22
N ASP A 94 -0.50 4.50 -53.40
CA ASP A 94 0.38 3.63 -54.16
C ASP A 94 1.89 3.93 -54.12
N ASP A 95 2.66 3.28 -53.23
CA ASP A 95 4.02 2.94 -53.64
C ASP A 95 4.56 1.65 -53.00
N ASP A 96 4.96 0.77 -53.90
CA ASP A 96 5.75 -0.43 -53.71
C ASP A 96 7.08 0.00 -53.06
N PHE A 97 7.37 -0.45 -51.84
CA PHE A 97 8.70 -0.27 -51.23
C PHE A 97 9.72 -0.98 -52.12
N SER A 98 10.29 -0.24 -53.06
CA SER A 98 11.29 -0.74 -53.99
C SER A 98 12.47 -1.29 -53.19
N ASN A 99 12.71 -2.60 -53.35
CA ASN A 99 13.77 -3.40 -52.74
C ASN A 99 15.19 -2.89 -53.10
N GLY A 100 15.54 -1.66 -52.72
CA GLY A 100 16.75 -0.95 -53.14
C GLY A 100 16.78 -0.58 -54.62
N ARG A 101 15.62 -0.40 -55.27
CA ARG A 101 15.51 -0.10 -56.72
C ARG A 101 15.06 1.34 -56.97
N CYS A 102 15.47 1.92 -58.08
CA CYS A 102 15.09 3.27 -58.43
C CYS A 102 13.63 3.32 -58.91
N SER A 103 12.83 4.24 -58.36
CA SER A 103 11.43 4.45 -58.75
C SER A 103 11.26 4.79 -60.25
N ARG A 104 12.22 5.54 -60.80
CA ARG A 104 12.25 5.92 -62.23
C ARG A 104 12.86 4.86 -63.13
N HIS A 105 13.82 4.10 -62.58
CA HIS A 105 14.52 3.04 -63.30
C HIS A 105 14.27 1.72 -62.56
N LYS A 106 13.06 1.18 -62.71
CA LYS A 106 12.47 0.09 -61.89
C LYS A 106 13.29 -1.22 -61.80
N LYS A 107 14.38 -1.36 -62.57
CA LYS A 107 15.34 -2.49 -62.52
C LYS A 107 16.74 -2.12 -61.99
N SER A 108 17.02 -0.84 -61.81
CA SER A 108 18.33 -0.32 -61.44
C SER A 108 18.42 -0.13 -59.92
N LEU A 109 19.45 -0.71 -59.30
CA LEU A 109 19.66 -0.57 -57.86
C LEU A 109 20.15 0.84 -57.49
N LEU A 110 19.76 1.30 -56.31
CA LEU A 110 20.24 2.54 -55.70
C LEU A 110 21.66 2.29 -55.18
N TYR A 111 22.60 3.14 -55.59
CA TYR A 111 24.01 3.01 -55.22
C TYR A 111 24.58 4.27 -54.57
N PHE A 112 23.95 5.41 -54.81
CA PHE A 112 24.46 6.70 -54.37
C PHE A 112 23.38 7.50 -53.64
N LYS A 113 23.82 8.41 -52.77
CA LYS A 113 23.00 9.47 -52.20
C LYS A 113 23.44 10.79 -52.82
N CYS A 114 22.50 11.54 -53.38
CA CYS A 114 22.73 12.92 -53.75
C CYS A 114 22.51 13.80 -52.51
N GLU A 115 23.57 14.39 -51.97
CA GLU A 115 23.49 15.27 -50.79
C GLU A 115 22.82 16.61 -51.12
N THR A 116 22.95 17.10 -52.36
CA THR A 116 22.33 18.35 -52.80
C THR A 116 20.79 18.30 -52.78
N HIS A 117 20.23 17.12 -53.07
CA HIS A 117 18.77 16.92 -53.17
C HIS A 117 18.21 16.00 -52.09
N SER A 118 19.06 15.47 -51.20
CA SER A 118 18.71 14.55 -50.12
C SER A 118 17.92 13.31 -50.57
N ILE A 119 18.29 12.72 -51.72
CA ILE A 119 17.64 11.54 -52.29
C ILE A 119 18.63 10.44 -52.67
N TYR A 120 18.17 9.19 -52.67
CA TYR A 120 18.93 8.04 -53.15
C TYR A 120 18.73 7.85 -54.65
N ILE A 121 19.81 7.62 -55.38
CA ILE A 121 19.81 7.55 -56.83
C ILE A 121 20.57 6.31 -57.35
N CYS A 122 20.16 5.83 -58.53
CA CYS A 122 20.88 4.79 -59.26
C CYS A 122 21.95 5.40 -60.20
N ARG A 123 22.74 4.55 -60.86
CA ARG A 123 23.79 4.98 -61.80
C ARG A 123 23.26 5.82 -62.96
N GLU A 124 22.07 5.52 -63.46
CA GLU A 124 21.47 6.24 -64.59
C GLU A 124 21.07 7.67 -64.17
N CYS A 125 20.45 7.83 -63.00
CA CYS A 125 20.12 9.14 -62.43
C CYS A 125 21.38 9.99 -62.16
N ALA A 126 22.49 9.38 -61.75
CA ALA A 126 23.77 10.05 -61.50
C ALA A 126 24.48 10.54 -62.78
N VAL A 127 24.04 10.10 -63.97
CA VAL A 127 24.60 10.58 -65.24
C VAL A 127 23.68 11.61 -65.89
N ILE A 128 22.37 11.38 -65.84
CA ILE A 128 21.41 12.17 -66.60
C ILE A 128 21.05 13.48 -65.89
N GLU A 129 20.72 13.42 -64.59
CA GLU A 129 20.16 14.56 -63.86
C GLU A 129 21.05 15.04 -62.73
N HIS A 130 21.67 14.11 -62.02
CA HIS A 130 22.57 14.40 -60.93
C HIS A 130 24.00 14.17 -61.39
N SER A 131 24.52 15.02 -62.28
CA SER A 131 25.94 14.93 -62.66
C SER A 131 26.84 15.40 -61.50
N PRO A 132 28.04 14.81 -61.29
CA PRO A 132 29.01 15.28 -60.29
C PRO A 132 29.41 16.75 -60.43
N THR A 133 29.22 17.36 -61.62
CA THR A 133 29.48 18.79 -61.84
C THR A 133 28.37 19.71 -61.34
N LYS A 134 27.17 19.17 -61.09
CA LYS A 134 25.97 19.92 -60.66
C LYS A 134 25.44 19.50 -59.30
N CYS A 135 25.81 18.32 -58.83
CA CYS A 135 25.29 17.71 -57.61
C CYS A 135 26.41 17.02 -56.85
N ASN A 136 26.39 17.15 -55.52
CA ASN A 136 27.26 16.37 -54.66
C ASN A 136 26.65 14.98 -54.45
N ILE A 137 27.40 13.94 -54.82
CA ILE A 137 26.94 12.56 -54.83
C ILE A 137 28.00 11.71 -54.15
N ILE A 138 27.56 10.95 -53.16
CA ILE A 138 28.41 10.02 -52.42
C ILE A 138 27.85 8.61 -52.54
N GLU A 139 28.73 7.61 -52.43
CA GLU A 139 28.28 6.23 -52.38
C GLU A 139 27.49 5.98 -51.10
N ILE A 140 26.44 5.17 -51.19
CA ILE A 140 25.63 4.80 -50.01
C ILE A 140 26.49 4.19 -48.92
N LYS A 141 27.53 3.42 -49.28
CA LYS A 141 28.48 2.87 -48.32
C LYS A 141 29.20 3.96 -47.52
N GLU A 142 29.57 5.06 -48.15
CA GLU A 142 30.25 6.18 -47.51
C GLU A 142 29.28 6.99 -46.62
N GLU A 143 28.05 7.21 -47.08
CA GLU A 143 26.98 7.81 -46.28
C GLU A 143 26.68 6.99 -45.00
N VAL A 144 26.58 5.67 -45.15
CA VAL A 144 26.33 4.77 -44.01
C VAL A 144 27.48 4.81 -43.00
N LEU A 145 28.71 4.99 -43.48
CA LEU A 145 29.87 5.16 -42.58
C LEU A 145 29.84 6.53 -41.88
N LYS A 146 29.56 7.62 -42.60
CA LYS A 146 29.43 8.97 -42.02
C LYS A 146 28.33 9.03 -40.95
N THR A 147 27.14 8.52 -41.28
CA THR A 147 26.02 8.47 -40.33
C THR A 147 26.31 7.58 -39.12
N LYS A 148 27.05 6.48 -39.30
CA LYS A 148 27.53 5.66 -38.17
C LYS A 148 28.49 6.44 -37.28
N ASP A 149 29.44 7.18 -37.84
CA ASP A 149 30.40 7.95 -37.07
C ASP A 149 29.73 9.11 -36.32
N ASP A 150 28.79 9.81 -36.96
CA ASP A 150 28.00 10.87 -36.33
C ASP A 150 27.14 10.34 -35.16
N THR A 151 26.46 9.21 -35.38
CA THR A 151 25.65 8.57 -34.33
C THR A 151 26.50 8.05 -33.18
N LEU A 152 27.70 7.54 -33.46
CA LEU A 152 28.66 7.13 -32.43
C LEU A 152 29.20 8.32 -31.64
N MET A 153 29.52 9.44 -32.30
CA MET A 153 29.96 10.66 -31.63
C MET A 153 28.87 11.23 -30.71
N ASP A 154 27.62 11.25 -31.17
CA ASP A 154 26.50 11.72 -30.33
C ASP A 154 26.17 10.76 -29.19
N ALA A 155 26.31 9.45 -29.41
CA ALA A 155 26.20 8.47 -28.33
C ALA A 155 27.31 8.67 -27.29
N GLN A 156 28.56 8.95 -27.72
CA GLN A 156 29.68 9.19 -26.83
C GLN A 156 29.49 10.44 -25.98
N LYS A 157 29.02 11.56 -26.57
CA LYS A 157 28.68 12.77 -25.80
C LYS A 157 27.65 12.49 -24.70
N ARG A 158 26.63 11.66 -25.01
CA ARG A 158 25.62 11.26 -24.02
C ARG A 158 26.23 10.44 -22.89
N VAL A 159 27.16 9.53 -23.18
CA VAL A 159 27.90 8.76 -22.16
C VAL A 159 28.69 9.71 -21.26
N ASP A 160 29.44 10.66 -21.83
CA ASP A 160 30.22 11.61 -21.05
C ASP A 160 29.35 12.49 -20.13
N HIS A 161 28.17 12.91 -20.61
CA HIS A 161 27.19 13.61 -19.80
C HIS A 161 26.65 12.76 -18.64
N LEU A 162 26.40 11.47 -18.88
CA LEU A 162 25.95 10.54 -17.84
C LEU A 162 27.03 10.30 -16.79
N ASP A 163 28.30 10.19 -17.18
CA ASP A 163 29.41 10.03 -16.25
C ASP A 163 29.61 11.26 -15.37
N SER A 164 29.48 12.47 -15.93
CA SER A 164 29.51 13.71 -15.14
C SER A 164 28.35 13.78 -14.14
N ALA A 165 27.14 13.41 -14.56
CA ALA A 165 25.97 13.35 -13.68
C ALA A 165 26.13 12.32 -12.56
N LYS A 166 26.67 11.13 -12.86
CA LYS A 166 26.99 10.09 -11.88
C LYS A 166 27.94 10.60 -10.80
N THR A 167 29.03 11.28 -11.21
CA THR A 167 30.03 11.82 -10.29
C THR A 167 29.43 12.87 -9.34
N THR A 168 28.50 13.68 -9.84
CA THR A 168 27.76 14.66 -9.04
C THR A 168 26.85 13.98 -8.00
N ILE A 169 26.11 12.94 -8.42
CA ILE A 169 25.24 12.15 -7.53
C ILE A 169 26.06 11.47 -6.42
N GLU A 170 27.20 10.88 -6.75
CA GLU A 170 28.10 10.23 -5.78
C GLU A 170 28.58 11.22 -4.71
N THR A 171 28.86 12.46 -5.10
CA THR A 171 29.26 13.54 -4.17
C THR A 171 28.10 13.91 -3.24
N ILE A 172 26.88 14.03 -3.77
CA ILE A 172 25.68 14.31 -2.97
C ILE A 172 25.42 13.17 -1.97
N ILE A 173 25.55 11.91 -2.40
CA ILE A 173 25.38 10.74 -1.53
C ILE A 173 26.39 10.80 -0.37
N LYS A 174 27.67 11.06 -0.64
CA LYS A 174 28.70 11.21 0.41
C LYS A 174 28.34 12.30 1.42
N GLN A 175 27.90 13.47 0.96
CA GLN A 175 27.50 14.57 1.84
C GLN A 175 26.25 14.24 2.69
N LYS A 176 25.26 13.57 2.09
CA LYS A 176 24.04 13.16 2.80
C LYS A 176 24.34 12.08 3.85
N ASN A 177 25.18 11.11 3.53
CA ASN A 177 25.59 10.07 4.48
C ASN A 177 26.27 10.66 5.71
N TYR A 178 27.20 11.62 5.52
CA TYR A 178 27.82 12.34 6.64
C TYR A 178 26.78 13.06 7.52
N SER A 179 25.77 13.67 6.90
CA SER A 179 24.68 14.35 7.63
C SER A 179 23.79 13.37 8.40
N ILE A 180 23.57 12.16 7.87
CA ILE A 180 22.80 11.09 8.52
C ILE A 180 23.56 10.60 9.76
N THR A 181 24.83 10.21 9.61
CA THR A 181 25.66 9.73 10.73
C THR A 181 25.72 10.74 11.88
N ARG A 182 25.81 12.03 11.56
CA ARG A 182 25.76 13.09 12.59
C ARG A 182 24.43 13.16 13.33
N LYS A 183 23.31 12.91 12.65
CA LYS A 183 21.97 12.87 13.28
C LYS A 183 21.78 11.61 14.11
N GLU A 184 22.27 10.46 13.63
CA GLU A 184 22.24 9.19 14.37
C GLU A 184 22.96 9.32 15.72
N GLY A 185 24.16 9.91 15.75
CA GLY A 185 24.86 10.15 17.02
C GLY A 185 24.11 11.07 17.99
N LYS A 186 23.36 12.08 17.47
CA LYS A 186 22.49 12.91 18.33
C LYS A 186 21.31 12.13 18.89
N ILE A 187 20.70 11.26 18.08
CA ILE A 187 19.60 10.39 18.51
C ILE A 187 20.09 9.44 19.60
N GLU A 188 21.27 8.84 19.45
CA GLU A 188 21.87 7.97 20.48
C GLU A 188 22.10 8.70 21.80
N SER A 189 22.59 9.95 21.76
CA SER A 189 22.73 10.78 22.96
C SER A 189 21.40 11.01 23.66
N LEU A 190 20.37 11.40 22.90
CA LEU A 190 19.03 11.66 23.44
C LEU A 190 18.36 10.39 23.98
N LEU A 191 18.58 9.24 23.34
CA LEU A 191 18.07 7.96 23.84
C LEU A 191 18.70 7.60 25.19
N LYS A 192 20.00 7.88 25.36
CA LYS A 192 20.67 7.67 26.64
C LYS A 192 20.13 8.58 27.74
N GLU A 193 19.89 9.85 27.43
CA GLU A 193 19.27 10.81 28.37
C GLU A 193 17.86 10.35 28.80
N ILE A 194 17.04 9.87 27.86
CA ILE A 194 15.70 9.35 28.17
C ILE A 194 15.77 8.08 29.04
N ASP A 195 16.73 7.20 28.80
CA ASP A 195 16.91 5.97 29.59
C ASP A 195 17.31 6.30 31.03
N ASP A 196 18.23 7.26 31.20
CA ASP A 196 18.63 7.78 32.52
C ASP A 196 17.44 8.42 33.26
N GLU A 197 16.60 9.21 32.58
CA GLU A 197 15.37 9.77 33.16
C GLU A 197 14.35 8.69 33.56
N CYS A 198 14.18 7.65 32.74
CA CYS A 198 13.29 6.53 33.06
C CYS A 198 13.78 5.77 34.30
N ASN A 199 15.08 5.55 34.45
CA ASN A 199 15.67 4.90 35.62
C ASN A 199 15.41 5.71 36.91
N VAL A 200 15.50 7.04 36.83
CA VAL A 200 15.16 7.93 37.95
C VAL A 200 13.67 7.83 38.31
N ARG A 201 12.79 7.81 37.30
CA ARG A 201 11.34 7.67 37.49
C ARG A 201 10.97 6.34 38.15
N ASP A 202 11.55 5.23 37.70
CA ASP A 202 11.29 3.90 38.26
C ASP A 202 11.72 3.80 39.73
N LYS A 203 12.80 4.49 40.11
CA LYS A 203 13.23 4.60 41.51
C LYS A 203 12.22 5.42 42.34
N ALA A 204 11.81 6.58 41.83
CA ALA A 204 10.82 7.43 42.52
C ALA A 204 9.46 6.72 42.71
N GLU A 205 9.05 5.87 41.75
CA GLU A 205 7.83 5.08 41.87
C GLU A 205 7.93 4.02 42.97
N LYS A 206 9.07 3.32 43.08
CA LYS A 206 9.33 2.37 44.18
C LYS A 206 9.28 3.06 45.55
N ASP A 207 9.97 4.18 45.68
CA ASP A 207 9.99 4.97 46.92
C ASP A 207 8.57 5.43 47.30
N THR A 208 7.76 5.82 46.31
CA THR A 208 6.35 6.21 46.52
C THR A 208 5.49 5.06 47.03
N ILE A 209 5.68 3.85 46.49
CA ILE A 209 4.98 2.64 46.96
C ILE A 209 5.37 2.33 48.41
N GLU A 210 6.65 2.45 48.76
CA GLU A 210 7.14 2.21 50.11
C GLU A 210 6.58 3.22 51.12
N ILE A 211 6.56 4.51 50.76
CA ILE A 211 5.93 5.57 51.56
C ILE A 211 4.44 5.28 51.80
N LYS A 212 3.70 4.85 50.76
CA LYS A 212 2.28 4.48 50.91
C LYS A 212 2.08 3.31 51.87
N ASN A 213 2.97 2.31 51.83
CA ASN A 213 2.91 1.17 52.75
C ASN A 213 3.18 1.58 54.20
N ILE A 214 4.19 2.42 54.44
CA ILE A 214 4.49 2.95 55.77
C ILE A 214 3.32 3.79 56.29
N ALA A 215 2.72 4.64 55.45
CA ALA A 215 1.57 5.44 55.83
C ALA A 215 0.35 4.58 56.23
N ARG A 216 0.13 3.45 55.54
CA ARG A 216 -0.92 2.48 55.89
C ARG A 216 -0.65 1.83 57.24
N GLN A 217 0.57 1.35 57.48
CA GLN A 217 0.96 0.75 58.75
C GLN A 217 0.82 1.73 59.92
N LEU A 218 1.20 3.00 59.72
CA LEU A 218 1.00 4.05 60.73
C LEU A 218 -0.48 4.29 61.02
N LYS A 219 -1.35 4.32 60.01
CA LYS A 219 -2.81 4.46 60.21
C LYS A 219 -3.38 3.29 61.03
N GLU A 220 -3.01 2.06 60.68
CA GLU A 220 -3.42 0.84 61.42
C GLU A 220 -2.90 0.87 62.88
N PHE A 221 -1.66 1.30 63.10
CA PHE A 221 -1.07 1.40 64.44
C PHE A 221 -1.75 2.49 65.30
N ILE A 222 -2.04 3.66 64.73
CA ILE A 222 -2.79 4.73 65.41
C ILE A 222 -4.19 4.23 65.81
N GLU A 223 -4.85 3.48 64.93
CA GLU A 223 -6.19 2.95 65.20
C GLU A 223 -6.17 1.85 66.28
N SER A 224 -5.10 1.06 66.33
CA SER A 224 -4.84 0.11 67.43
C SER A 224 -4.61 0.82 68.76
N LEU A 225 -3.79 1.88 68.79
CA LEU A 225 -3.54 2.68 70.02
C LEU A 225 -4.80 3.35 70.56
N LYS A 226 -5.68 3.83 69.66
CA LYS A 226 -6.99 4.40 70.04
C LYS A 226 -7.89 3.38 70.73
N LYS A 227 -7.80 2.10 70.35
CA LYS A 227 -8.60 1.01 70.95
C LYS A 227 -8.03 0.54 72.30
N SER A 228 -6.73 0.68 72.54
CA SER A 228 -6.06 0.16 73.74
C SER A 228 -5.93 1.13 74.92
N THR A 229 -6.34 2.41 74.78
CA THR A 229 -6.02 3.44 75.78
C THR A 229 -7.26 4.00 76.48
N THR A 230 -7.40 3.74 77.78
CA THR A 230 -8.26 4.51 78.69
C THR A 230 -7.63 5.89 78.97
N LYS A 231 -8.44 6.93 78.75
CA LYS A 231 -8.28 8.37 79.09
C LYS A 231 -7.09 8.71 80.03
N HIS A 232 -6.28 9.66 79.59
CA HIS A 232 -5.20 10.40 80.30
C HIS A 232 -3.75 9.86 80.20
N LYS A 233 -3.10 10.12 79.05
CA LYS A 233 -1.76 10.74 78.94
C LYS A 233 -1.20 10.82 77.51
N ILE A 234 -1.90 10.24 76.52
CA ILE A 234 -1.38 10.03 75.15
C ILE A 234 -1.79 11.16 74.16
N ASP A 235 -2.38 12.26 74.62
CA ASP A 235 -2.91 13.27 73.69
C ASP A 235 -1.83 14.11 72.99
N LYS A 236 -0.64 14.31 73.58
CA LYS A 236 0.39 15.17 72.98
C LYS A 236 1.19 14.47 71.87
N GLU A 237 1.66 13.25 72.11
CA GLU A 237 2.40 12.47 71.11
C GLU A 237 1.51 12.02 69.94
N THR A 238 0.22 11.76 70.20
CA THR A 238 -0.75 11.45 69.14
C THR A 238 -1.04 12.66 68.26
N LEU A 239 -1.06 13.87 68.83
CA LEU A 239 -1.23 15.11 68.07
C LEU A 239 0.00 15.38 67.17
N GLU A 240 1.20 15.16 67.70
CA GLU A 240 2.46 15.35 66.99
C GLU A 240 2.63 14.35 65.84
N LEU A 241 2.21 13.10 66.03
CA LEU A 241 2.13 12.09 64.97
C LEU A 241 1.07 12.43 63.91
N GLN A 242 -0.09 12.97 64.31
CA GLN A 242 -1.12 13.42 63.36
C GLN A 242 -0.64 14.59 62.49
N GLU A 243 0.13 15.51 63.05
CA GLU A 243 0.74 16.61 62.30
C GLU A 243 1.78 16.11 61.29
N LYS A 244 2.61 15.13 61.67
CA LYS A 244 3.57 14.50 60.75
C LYS A 244 2.88 13.76 59.61
N VAL A 245 1.76 13.07 59.88
CA VAL A 245 0.95 12.40 58.85
C VAL A 245 0.35 13.42 57.88
N LYS A 246 -0.25 14.51 58.37
CA LYS A 246 -0.77 15.60 57.53
C LYS A 246 0.31 16.25 56.68
N THR A 247 1.51 16.42 57.24
CA THR A 247 2.64 16.98 56.50
C THR A 247 3.09 16.05 55.37
N CYS A 248 3.11 14.74 55.60
CA CYS A 248 3.37 13.74 54.54
C CYS A 248 2.27 13.74 53.47
N GLU A 249 0.99 13.85 53.85
CA GLU A 249 -0.13 13.90 52.91
C GLU A 249 -0.06 15.15 52.02
N ARG A 250 0.32 16.32 52.56
CA ARG A 250 0.54 17.54 51.80
C ARG A 250 1.73 17.44 50.83
N LEU A 251 2.86 16.90 51.26
CA LEU A 251 4.03 16.69 50.38
C LEU A 251 3.70 15.71 49.24
N LEU A 252 2.83 14.73 49.48
CA LEU A 252 2.31 13.83 48.44
C LEU A 252 1.39 14.54 47.43
N GLU A 253 0.61 15.54 47.85
CA GLU A 253 -0.18 16.36 46.93
C GLU A 253 0.69 17.34 46.11
N GLU A 254 1.72 17.93 46.73
CA GLU A 254 2.69 18.78 46.04
C GLU A 254 3.50 18.01 44.99
N LEU A 255 3.84 16.74 45.25
CA LEU A 255 4.49 15.84 44.28
C LEU A 255 3.56 15.44 43.12
N LYS A 256 2.25 15.28 43.37
CA LYS A 256 1.24 15.03 42.32
C LYS A 256 1.00 16.25 41.42
N GLY A 257 1.16 17.47 41.95
CA GLY A 257 1.01 18.71 41.18
C GLY A 257 2.05 18.91 40.08
N ASN A 258 3.17 18.18 40.12
CA ASN A 258 4.26 18.31 39.15
C ASN A 258 4.40 17.12 38.18
N TYR A 259 3.68 16.02 38.39
CA TYR A 259 3.74 14.83 37.53
C TYR A 259 2.38 14.10 37.52
N ASP A 260 1.74 14.05 36.35
CA ASP A 260 0.56 13.19 36.08
C ASP A 260 0.98 11.71 36.18
N ILE A 261 0.89 11.14 37.37
CA ILE A 261 1.02 9.69 37.59
C ILE A 261 -0.37 9.14 37.87
N GLU A 262 -0.91 8.42 36.89
CA GLU A 262 -2.22 7.77 36.94
C GLU A 262 -2.34 6.76 38.10
N ASP A 263 -3.51 6.79 38.74
CA ASP A 263 -3.91 5.91 39.82
C ASP A 263 -4.19 4.48 39.29
N SER A 264 -3.16 3.64 39.31
CA SER A 264 -3.23 2.21 38.95
C SER A 264 -4.13 1.36 39.88
N SER A 265 -4.70 1.95 40.94
CA SER A 265 -5.52 1.23 41.94
C SER A 265 -7.01 1.07 41.56
N LYS A 266 -7.47 1.65 40.44
CA LYS A 266 -8.89 1.57 40.00
C LYS A 266 -9.27 0.36 39.14
N TYR A 267 -8.32 -0.52 38.83
CA TYR A 267 -8.57 -1.76 38.12
C TYR A 267 -8.27 -2.93 39.06
N PRO A 268 -9.25 -3.77 39.45
CA PRO A 268 -8.95 -5.02 40.12
C PRO A 268 -8.21 -5.92 39.13
N LEU A 269 -6.89 -5.83 39.12
CA LEU A 269 -6.00 -6.82 38.52
C LEU A 269 -6.30 -8.16 39.20
N LYS A 270 -7.04 -9.04 38.54
CA LYS A 270 -7.00 -10.48 38.84
C LYS A 270 -5.66 -11.08 38.34
N SER A 271 -4.58 -10.62 38.98
CA SER A 271 -3.26 -11.24 39.17
C SER A 271 -2.39 -11.68 37.97
N LYS A 272 -1.07 -11.49 38.19
CA LYS A 272 0.10 -12.21 37.63
C LYS A 272 0.48 -11.96 36.15
N CYS A 273 1.04 -10.81 35.84
CA CYS A 273 2.08 -10.74 34.81
C CYS A 273 2.92 -9.48 34.97
N SER A 274 4.12 -9.59 35.54
CA SER A 274 5.11 -8.49 35.59
C SER A 274 5.74 -8.23 34.21
N SER A 275 5.64 -9.18 33.28
CA SER A 275 5.97 -9.02 31.86
C SER A 275 5.05 -9.89 31.01
N ILE A 276 4.25 -9.28 30.13
CA ILE A 276 3.45 -10.00 29.15
C ILE A 276 4.30 -10.29 27.91
N THR A 277 4.20 -11.50 27.35
CA THR A 277 4.83 -11.88 26.07
C THR A 277 3.74 -12.26 25.07
N ILE A 278 4.09 -12.43 23.80
CA ILE A 278 3.12 -12.85 22.78
C ILE A 278 2.63 -14.28 23.07
N GLU A 279 3.51 -15.15 23.56
CA GLU A 279 3.17 -16.53 23.94
C GLU A 279 2.22 -16.55 25.14
N SER A 280 2.52 -15.78 26.20
CA SER A 280 1.64 -15.73 27.36
C SER A 280 0.29 -15.11 27.03
N LEU A 281 0.26 -14.06 26.19
CA LEU A 281 -1.00 -13.47 25.72
C LEU A 281 -1.79 -14.45 24.85
N ARG A 282 -1.13 -15.21 23.96
CA ARG A 282 -1.77 -16.27 23.17
C ARG A 282 -2.37 -17.35 24.05
N GLU A 283 -1.66 -17.77 25.09
CA GLU A 283 -2.15 -18.76 26.06
C GLU A 283 -3.39 -18.24 26.78
N ILE A 284 -3.34 -17.00 27.29
CA ILE A 284 -4.49 -16.36 27.95
C ILE A 284 -5.70 -16.30 27.00
N VAL A 285 -5.53 -15.85 25.76
CA VAL A 285 -6.65 -15.73 24.81
C VAL A 285 -7.21 -17.09 24.38
N THR A 286 -6.37 -18.14 24.34
CA THR A 286 -6.80 -19.48 23.90
C THR A 286 -7.46 -20.28 25.03
N ASN A 287 -6.95 -20.14 26.26
CA ASN A 287 -7.39 -20.95 27.41
C ASN A 287 -8.40 -20.23 28.31
N SER A 288 -8.58 -18.92 28.16
CA SER A 288 -9.55 -18.17 28.95
C SER A 288 -10.98 -18.45 28.50
N ALA A 289 -11.83 -18.83 29.45
CA ALA A 289 -13.29 -18.83 29.25
C ALA A 289 -13.85 -17.40 29.16
N GLU A 290 -13.09 -16.42 29.65
CA GLU A 290 -13.42 -15.00 29.68
C GLU A 290 -12.83 -14.25 28.48
N GLU A 291 -13.51 -13.20 28.02
CA GLU A 291 -12.98 -12.37 26.93
C GLU A 291 -11.74 -11.58 27.39
N VAL A 292 -10.76 -11.42 26.50
CA VAL A 292 -9.54 -10.65 26.78
C VAL A 292 -9.60 -9.29 26.09
N TRP A 293 -9.34 -8.23 26.84
CA TRP A 293 -9.47 -6.84 26.40
C TRP A 293 -8.25 -6.01 26.80
N ALA A 294 -7.86 -5.10 25.91
CA ALA A 294 -6.87 -4.07 26.14
C ALA A 294 -7.56 -2.73 26.39
N CYS A 295 -7.23 -2.01 27.47
CA CYS A 295 -7.87 -0.74 27.83
C CYS A 295 -6.89 0.42 27.90
N MET A 296 -7.35 1.61 27.52
CA MET A 296 -6.62 2.88 27.60
C MET A 296 -7.57 4.04 27.88
N GLU A 297 -7.05 5.09 28.51
CA GLU A 297 -7.76 6.34 28.72
C GLU A 297 -7.17 7.43 27.82
N MET A 298 -8.03 8.17 27.11
CA MET A 298 -7.64 9.31 26.28
C MET A 298 -8.57 10.48 26.61
N LYS A 299 -8.02 11.61 27.07
CA LYS A 299 -8.79 12.82 27.43
C LYS A 299 -9.96 12.52 28.38
N ASN A 300 -9.71 11.76 29.44
CA ASN A 300 -10.69 11.29 30.45
C ASN A 300 -11.83 10.41 29.89
N LYS A 301 -11.67 9.84 28.70
CA LYS A 301 -12.60 8.87 28.12
C LYS A 301 -11.91 7.51 28.04
N LYS A 302 -12.65 6.46 28.40
CA LYS A 302 -12.15 5.08 28.36
C LYS A 302 -12.40 4.44 27.00
N PHE A 303 -11.38 3.77 26.51
CA PHE A 303 -11.41 3.02 25.27
C PHE A 303 -10.91 1.61 25.51
N SER A 304 -11.52 0.67 24.80
CA SER A 304 -11.19 -0.74 24.93
C SER A 304 -11.12 -1.41 23.56
N ALA A 305 -10.18 -2.32 23.42
CA ALA A 305 -9.88 -3.11 22.23
C ALA A 305 -9.93 -4.58 22.60
N LYS A 306 -10.67 -5.40 21.84
CA LYS A 306 -10.75 -6.83 22.10
C LYS A 306 -9.52 -7.55 21.53
N ILE A 307 -8.98 -8.51 22.27
CA ILE A 307 -7.88 -9.36 21.81
C ILE A 307 -8.46 -10.73 21.47
N ILE A 308 -8.26 -11.19 20.25
CA ILE A 308 -8.86 -12.44 19.77
C ILE A 308 -7.82 -13.32 19.05
N MET A 309 -8.07 -14.62 19.07
CA MET A 309 -7.44 -15.58 18.16
C MET A 309 -8.37 -15.81 16.97
N LEU A 310 -7.89 -15.53 15.76
CA LEU A 310 -8.63 -15.76 14.51
C LEU A 310 -7.72 -16.36 13.46
N GLN A 311 -8.09 -17.52 12.91
CA GLN A 311 -7.31 -18.23 11.89
C GLN A 311 -5.84 -18.44 12.29
N GLY A 312 -5.58 -18.75 13.56
CA GLY A 312 -4.21 -18.94 14.08
C GLY A 312 -3.42 -17.65 14.36
N HIS A 313 -4.00 -16.49 14.11
CA HIS A 313 -3.37 -15.20 14.35
C HIS A 313 -3.94 -14.54 15.60
N LEU A 314 -3.06 -13.93 16.40
CA LEU A 314 -3.42 -13.15 17.57
C LEU A 314 -3.65 -11.70 17.12
N LEU A 315 -4.87 -11.22 17.28
CA LEU A 315 -5.31 -9.92 16.76
C LEU A 315 -5.70 -8.99 17.90
N LEU A 316 -5.18 -7.77 17.87
CA LEU A 316 -5.63 -6.64 18.69
C LEU A 316 -6.56 -5.77 17.85
N LYS A 317 -7.87 -5.82 18.13
CA LYS A 317 -8.88 -5.02 17.43
C LYS A 317 -8.76 -3.53 17.74
N SER A 318 -9.42 -2.70 16.94
CA SER A 318 -9.43 -1.26 17.11
C SER A 318 -10.02 -0.83 18.46
N LEU A 319 -9.49 0.26 19.03
CA LEU A 319 -10.00 0.89 20.23
C LEU A 319 -11.38 1.51 19.95
N SER A 320 -12.33 1.21 20.83
CA SER A 320 -13.68 1.75 20.78
C SER A 320 -14.15 2.19 22.17
N LYS A 321 -15.21 2.98 22.24
CA LYS A 321 -15.84 3.40 23.52
C LYS A 321 -16.59 2.26 24.21
N ARG A 322 -16.55 1.04 23.67
CA ARG A 322 -17.20 -0.13 24.28
C ARG A 322 -16.43 -0.53 25.54
N ALA A 323 -17.14 -0.66 26.65
CA ALA A 323 -16.57 -1.19 27.88
C ALA A 323 -16.36 -2.72 27.75
N PRO A 324 -15.30 -3.28 28.37
CA PRO A 324 -15.15 -4.72 28.49
C PRO A 324 -16.32 -5.31 29.29
N PRO A 325 -16.74 -6.56 29.02
CA PRO A 325 -17.67 -7.28 29.88
C PRO A 325 -17.18 -7.34 31.35
N PRO A 326 -18.08 -7.44 32.34
CA PRO A 326 -17.72 -7.44 33.76
C PRO A 326 -16.68 -8.51 34.17
N ASN A 327 -16.68 -9.66 33.48
CA ASN A 327 -15.76 -10.77 33.73
C ASN A 327 -14.64 -10.83 32.70
N ALA A 328 -14.33 -9.74 31.99
CA ALA A 328 -13.25 -9.75 31.02
C ALA A 328 -11.87 -9.68 31.70
N VAL A 329 -10.89 -10.37 31.12
CA VAL A 329 -9.48 -10.16 31.44
C VAL A 329 -9.06 -8.83 30.81
N VAL A 330 -8.69 -7.86 31.65
CA VAL A 330 -8.32 -6.51 31.21
C VAL A 330 -6.81 -6.29 31.34
N ILE A 331 -6.19 -5.86 30.25
CA ILE A 331 -4.76 -5.59 30.14
C ILE A 331 -4.56 -4.12 29.73
N PRO A 332 -3.57 -3.39 30.26
CA PRO A 332 -3.27 -2.05 29.76
C PRO A 332 -2.86 -2.08 28.28
N TYR A 333 -3.47 -1.23 27.45
CA TYR A 333 -3.23 -1.22 25.99
C TYR A 333 -1.75 -1.03 25.65
N HIS A 334 -1.04 -0.14 26.34
CA HIS A 334 0.38 0.13 26.10
C HIS A 334 1.26 -1.12 26.31
N LYS A 335 0.90 -2.04 27.21
CA LYS A 335 1.62 -3.31 27.44
C LYS A 335 1.44 -4.28 26.28
N VAL A 336 0.26 -4.31 25.67
CA VAL A 336 0.00 -5.13 24.47
C VAL A 336 0.67 -4.50 23.25
N LYS A 337 0.57 -3.18 23.10
CA LYS A 337 1.19 -2.44 22.01
C LYS A 337 2.73 -2.56 22.02
N SER A 338 3.36 -2.60 23.20
CA SER A 338 4.82 -2.78 23.31
C SER A 338 5.33 -4.14 22.80
N LEU A 339 4.44 -5.12 22.58
CA LEU A 339 4.80 -6.39 21.95
C LEU A 339 5.06 -6.25 20.44
N VAL A 340 4.62 -5.15 19.82
CA VAL A 340 4.73 -4.91 18.38
C VAL A 340 6.04 -4.20 18.07
N LYS A 341 6.87 -4.81 17.22
CA LYS A 341 8.15 -4.21 16.76
C LYS A 341 7.85 -2.96 15.91
N ARG A 342 8.36 -1.78 16.33
CA ARG A 342 8.10 -0.47 15.68
C ARG A 342 8.33 -0.44 14.16
N ASN A 343 9.34 -1.15 13.65
CA ASN A 343 9.67 -1.16 12.20
C ASN A 343 9.04 -2.33 11.44
N ASN A 344 8.19 -3.12 12.10
CA ASN A 344 7.63 -4.34 11.55
C ASN A 344 6.17 -4.49 11.99
N ILE A 345 5.34 -3.55 11.57
CA ILE A 345 3.93 -3.50 11.90
C ILE A 345 3.14 -4.20 10.80
N THR A 346 2.26 -5.12 11.22
CA THR A 346 1.28 -5.76 10.34
C THR A 346 -0.11 -5.42 10.85
N ILE A 347 -0.90 -4.80 9.99
CA ILE A 347 -2.30 -4.44 10.25
C ILE A 347 -3.19 -5.53 9.66
N PHE A 348 -4.35 -5.76 10.25
CA PHE A 348 -5.42 -6.50 9.59
C PHE A 348 -6.61 -5.60 9.27
N LEU A 349 -7.30 -5.90 8.17
CA LEU A 349 -8.65 -5.42 7.91
C LEU A 349 -9.60 -6.62 7.83
N GLU A 350 -10.70 -6.54 8.56
CA GLU A 350 -11.80 -7.49 8.53
C GLU A 350 -12.82 -6.99 7.49
N ILE A 351 -12.83 -7.62 6.31
CA ILE A 351 -13.68 -7.24 5.18
C ILE A 351 -14.90 -8.15 5.11
N TYR A 352 -16.08 -7.54 5.13
CA TYR A 352 -17.36 -8.19 4.95
C TYR A 352 -17.96 -7.90 3.57
N THR A 353 -18.24 -8.98 2.85
CA THR A 353 -19.02 -8.95 1.61
C THR A 353 -20.32 -9.76 1.79
N SER A 354 -20.26 -11.07 1.57
CA SER A 354 -21.24 -12.08 2.00
C SER A 354 -20.71 -12.92 3.17
N LYS A 355 -19.39 -12.91 3.37
CA LYS A 355 -18.68 -13.55 4.48
C LYS A 355 -17.62 -12.60 5.00
N ILE A 356 -17.24 -12.81 6.26
CA ILE A 356 -16.09 -12.12 6.85
C ILE A 356 -14.80 -12.74 6.30
N SER A 357 -13.88 -11.90 5.88
CA SER A 357 -12.55 -12.27 5.42
C SER A 357 -11.50 -11.36 6.02
N LEU A 358 -10.31 -11.90 6.26
CA LEU A 358 -9.21 -11.18 6.87
C LEU A 358 -8.14 -10.90 5.82
N ILE A 359 -7.65 -9.66 5.76
CA ILE A 359 -6.50 -9.29 4.96
C ILE A 359 -5.43 -8.69 5.86
N HIS A 360 -4.16 -9.09 5.66
CA HIS A 360 -3.04 -8.56 6.43
C HIS A 360 -2.21 -7.64 5.54
N ILE A 361 -1.93 -6.45 6.04
CA ILE A 361 -1.17 -5.41 5.37
C ILE A 361 0.11 -5.19 6.16
N LYS A 362 1.24 -5.50 5.53
CA LYS A 362 2.56 -5.15 6.04
C LYS A 362 2.82 -3.69 5.75
N LEU A 363 3.03 -2.90 6.79
CA LEU A 363 3.28 -1.47 6.67
C LEU A 363 4.73 -1.19 6.22
N PHE A 364 4.92 -0.18 5.38
CA PHE A 364 6.26 0.28 5.01
C PHE A 364 6.87 1.16 6.11
N ALA A 365 8.15 0.96 6.41
CA ALA A 365 8.80 1.59 7.55
C ALA A 365 8.90 3.13 7.41
N ASN A 366 8.63 3.83 8.52
CA ASN A 366 8.96 5.24 8.74
C ASN A 366 8.42 6.27 7.72
N GLU A 367 7.26 6.02 7.12
CA GLU A 367 6.54 7.05 6.35
C GLU A 367 5.41 7.67 7.19
N VAL A 368 5.21 8.99 7.06
CA VAL A 368 4.18 9.76 7.79
C VAL A 368 2.77 9.20 7.52
N ARG A 369 2.53 8.78 6.27
CA ARG A 369 1.27 8.16 5.84
C ARG A 369 1.04 6.78 6.44
N THR A 370 2.12 6.01 6.65
CA THR A 370 2.04 4.73 7.34
C THR A 370 1.59 4.91 8.79
N GLN A 371 2.18 5.86 9.51
CA GLN A 371 1.83 6.14 10.90
C GLN A 371 0.37 6.59 11.04
N GLN A 372 -0.10 7.44 10.11
CA GLN A 372 -1.51 7.81 10.09
C GLN A 372 -2.39 6.59 9.89
N PHE A 373 -2.09 5.76 8.89
CA PHE A 373 -2.88 4.56 8.60
C PHE A 373 -2.91 3.60 9.80
N GLU A 374 -1.79 3.43 10.50
CA GLU A 374 -1.72 2.67 11.74
C GLU A 374 -2.67 3.23 12.81
N LEU A 375 -2.58 4.53 13.12
CA LEU A 375 -3.44 5.18 14.13
C LEU A 375 -4.93 5.03 13.80
N MET A 376 -5.28 5.12 12.51
CA MET A 376 -6.64 4.92 12.02
C MET A 376 -7.06 3.44 12.02
N CYS A 377 -6.13 2.48 12.00
CA CYS A 377 -6.47 1.08 12.20
C CYS A 377 -6.62 0.73 13.68
N THR A 378 -5.88 1.40 14.56
CA THR A 378 -5.86 1.09 16.00
C THR A 378 -6.86 1.88 16.81
N GLY A 379 -7.35 3.02 16.31
CA GLY A 379 -8.25 3.88 17.08
C GLY A 379 -7.55 4.69 18.17
N GLU A 380 -6.23 4.85 18.08
CA GLU A 380 -5.41 5.56 19.09
C GLU A 380 -5.63 7.09 19.11
N VAL A 381 -6.54 7.62 18.28
CA VAL A 381 -6.93 9.03 18.31
C VAL A 381 -8.44 9.18 18.48
N ASP A 382 -8.86 9.42 19.74
CA ASP A 382 -10.27 9.57 20.18
C ASP A 382 -11.19 8.38 19.78
N GLY A 383 -10.62 7.20 19.51
CA GLY A 383 -11.33 6.00 19.07
C GLY A 383 -11.81 6.03 17.62
N ILE A 384 -11.35 7.00 16.82
CA ILE A 384 -11.67 7.07 15.38
C ILE A 384 -10.84 6.01 14.66
N SER A 385 -11.51 5.12 13.92
CA SER A 385 -10.83 4.07 13.16
C SER A 385 -11.54 3.72 11.84
N TYR A 386 -10.92 2.87 11.03
CA TYR A 386 -11.56 2.26 9.86
C TYR A 386 -12.55 1.16 10.22
N ALA A 387 -12.72 0.80 11.50
CA ALA A 387 -13.73 -0.16 11.89
C ALA A 387 -15.13 0.41 11.64
N ASN A 388 -16.02 -0.43 11.13
CA ASN A 388 -17.40 -0.08 10.75
C ASN A 388 -17.52 0.93 9.60
N THR A 389 -16.51 1.06 8.75
CA THR A 389 -16.58 1.87 7.53
C THR A 389 -16.90 1.01 6.30
N THR A 390 -17.09 1.66 5.15
CA THR A 390 -17.29 1.03 3.85
C THR A 390 -16.28 1.58 2.86
N PHE A 391 -15.96 0.79 1.85
CA PHE A 391 -15.28 1.34 0.69
C PHE A 391 -16.20 2.33 -0.03
N LEU A 392 -15.63 3.37 -0.62
CA LEU A 392 -16.36 4.51 -1.17
C LEU A 392 -16.62 4.33 -2.66
N ASP A 393 -15.58 3.96 -3.41
CA ASP A 393 -15.69 3.72 -4.85
C ASP A 393 -14.59 2.77 -5.34
N ILE A 394 -14.69 2.43 -6.62
CA ILE A 394 -13.72 1.65 -7.37
C ILE A 394 -12.89 2.62 -8.19
N GLU A 395 -11.58 2.44 -8.18
CA GLU A 395 -10.68 3.24 -8.98
C GLU A 395 -10.79 2.84 -10.45
N GLY A 396 -10.89 3.83 -11.32
CA GLY A 396 -11.09 3.67 -12.76
C GLY A 396 -9.78 3.45 -13.52
N SER A 397 -9.88 2.86 -14.71
CA SER A 397 -8.73 2.64 -15.60
C SER A 397 -7.89 3.92 -15.78
N PRO A 398 -6.55 3.85 -15.66
CA PRO A 398 -5.72 2.64 -15.58
C PRO A 398 -5.53 2.09 -14.17
N TYR A 399 -5.98 2.79 -13.12
CA TYR A 399 -5.78 2.39 -11.74
C TYR A 399 -6.87 1.41 -11.31
N VAL A 400 -6.51 0.12 -11.20
CA VAL A 400 -7.47 -0.94 -10.86
C VAL A 400 -7.41 -1.21 -9.36
N GLY A 401 -8.37 -0.68 -8.60
CA GLY A 401 -8.36 -0.80 -7.14
C GLY A 401 -9.70 -0.42 -6.50
N ILE A 402 -9.76 -0.51 -5.17
CA ILE A 402 -10.88 -0.03 -4.38
C ILE A 402 -10.35 0.94 -3.32
N TRP A 403 -11.07 2.03 -3.07
CA TRP A 403 -10.65 3.05 -2.11
C TRP A 403 -11.75 3.35 -1.11
N GLY A 404 -11.36 3.82 0.08
CA GLY A 404 -12.27 4.10 1.19
C GLY A 404 -11.54 4.76 2.36
N GLY A 405 -12.25 4.99 3.47
CA GLY A 405 -11.62 5.50 4.69
C GLY A 405 -12.61 5.80 5.82
N ALA A 406 -12.22 6.69 6.73
CA ALA A 406 -12.76 6.77 8.09
C ALA A 406 -14.21 7.30 8.20
N ARG A 407 -14.73 7.95 7.16
CA ARG A 407 -16.17 8.27 7.05
C ARG A 407 -16.71 7.87 5.70
N ASN A 408 -17.85 7.19 5.73
CA ASN A 408 -18.56 6.65 4.56
C ASN A 408 -19.08 7.75 3.60
N ASP A 409 -18.79 9.03 3.86
CA ASP A 409 -19.18 10.19 3.07
C ASP A 409 -18.00 10.88 2.36
N GLY A 410 -16.76 10.45 2.61
CA GLY A 410 -15.56 11.02 1.99
C GLY A 410 -15.13 12.39 2.52
N SER A 411 -15.67 12.84 3.65
CA SER A 411 -15.54 14.22 4.12
C SER A 411 -14.33 14.51 5.03
N GLU A 412 -13.62 13.48 5.51
CA GLU A 412 -12.65 13.67 6.58
C GLU A 412 -11.26 14.11 6.11
N SER A 413 -10.76 15.14 6.81
CA SER A 413 -9.36 15.54 6.76
C SER A 413 -8.54 14.72 7.76
N ALA A 414 -7.27 14.50 7.44
CA ALA A 414 -6.28 13.84 8.25
C ALA A 414 -6.39 14.23 9.72
N LEU A 415 -6.03 13.29 10.59
CA LEU A 415 -5.67 13.60 11.97
C LEU A 415 -4.83 14.90 11.99
N PRO A 416 -5.20 15.91 12.81
CA PRO A 416 -4.51 17.20 12.81
C PRO A 416 -3.00 17.01 12.98
N GLY A 417 -2.20 17.70 12.17
CA GLY A 417 -0.73 17.69 12.27
C GLY A 417 0.01 16.74 11.32
N PHE A 418 -0.67 15.84 10.60
CA PHE A 418 0.01 15.00 9.60
C PHE A 418 0.34 15.80 8.33
N GLN A 419 1.59 15.72 7.89
CA GLN A 419 2.08 16.32 6.63
C GLN A 419 1.97 15.30 5.48
N PRO A 420 1.95 15.75 4.21
CA PRO A 420 2.13 14.85 3.07
C PRO A 420 3.39 13.99 3.25
N GLY A 421 3.33 12.74 2.79
CA GLY A 421 4.46 11.83 2.85
C GLY A 421 5.62 12.30 1.96
N ASN A 422 6.77 11.61 2.03
CA ASN A 422 7.83 11.85 1.05
C ASN A 422 7.35 11.40 -0.32
N LEU A 423 7.12 12.34 -1.23
CA LEU A 423 6.75 12.06 -2.62
C LEU A 423 7.84 11.24 -3.30
N ARG A 424 7.68 9.92 -3.32
CA ARG A 424 8.59 8.97 -3.96
C ARG A 424 7.81 8.18 -4.99
N LYS A 425 8.37 8.00 -6.18
CA LYS A 425 7.76 7.14 -7.19
C LYS A 425 7.87 5.68 -6.73
N TYR A 426 6.75 5.11 -6.30
CA TYR A 426 6.65 3.72 -5.89
C TYR A 426 5.97 2.90 -6.98
N ARG A 427 6.57 1.77 -7.36
CA ARG A 427 6.01 0.87 -8.39
C ARG A 427 4.68 0.29 -7.91
N ILE A 428 3.63 0.45 -8.71
CA ILE A 428 2.32 -0.08 -8.39
C ILE A 428 2.32 -1.58 -8.66
N THR A 429 2.22 -2.37 -7.59
CA THR A 429 2.13 -3.84 -7.65
C THR A 429 0.82 -4.30 -7.05
N GLN A 430 0.39 -5.50 -7.42
CA GLN A 430 -0.81 -6.11 -6.84
C GLN A 430 -0.74 -6.13 -5.30
N GLY A 431 -1.82 -5.69 -4.66
CA GLY A 431 -1.94 -5.59 -3.22
C GLY A 431 -1.20 -4.40 -2.59
N LEU A 432 -0.65 -3.47 -3.39
CA LEU A 432 -0.12 -2.21 -2.87
C LEU A 432 -1.25 -1.44 -2.17
N VAL A 433 -0.97 -0.93 -0.98
CA VAL A 433 -1.84 -0.03 -0.23
C VAL A 433 -1.21 1.35 -0.26
N ALA A 434 -1.99 2.36 -0.59
CA ALA A 434 -1.52 3.73 -0.73
C ALA A 434 -2.54 4.73 -0.21
N ALA A 435 -2.08 5.94 0.11
CA ALA A 435 -2.99 7.03 0.40
C ALA A 435 -3.73 7.44 -0.88
N ASP A 436 -5.03 7.71 -0.77
CA ASP A 436 -5.83 8.19 -1.89
C ASP A 436 -5.84 9.72 -1.93
N ASN A 437 -5.10 10.33 -2.85
CA ASN A 437 -4.93 11.78 -2.97
C ASN A 437 -5.86 12.40 -4.00
N HIS A 438 -7.16 12.11 -4.00
CA HIS A 438 -8.10 12.79 -4.89
C HIS A 438 -8.06 14.33 -4.66
N TYR A 439 -7.27 15.02 -5.49
CA TYR A 439 -7.16 16.47 -5.59
C TYR A 439 -8.44 17.04 -6.23
N SER A 440 -9.55 16.99 -5.52
CA SER A 440 -10.72 17.79 -5.89
C SER A 440 -10.46 19.22 -5.41
N GLU A 441 -9.95 20.06 -6.31
CA GLU A 441 -9.65 21.51 -6.20
C GLU A 441 -8.16 21.87 -5.98
N PRO A 442 -7.55 22.70 -6.86
CA PRO A 442 -6.15 23.14 -6.78
C PRO A 442 -5.74 23.82 -5.47
N ASN A 443 -6.71 24.27 -4.66
CA ASN A 443 -6.47 25.10 -3.47
C ASN A 443 -7.00 24.48 -2.17
N LYS A 444 -7.54 23.25 -2.18
CA LYS A 444 -7.90 22.52 -0.96
C LYS A 444 -7.01 21.31 -0.82
N ILE A 445 -6.00 21.41 0.05
CA ILE A 445 -5.28 20.24 0.56
C ILE A 445 -6.26 19.47 1.46
N ARG A 446 -7.19 18.72 0.86
CA ARG A 446 -7.97 17.71 1.59
C ARG A 446 -6.99 16.60 1.92
N LYS A 447 -6.44 16.64 3.13
CA LYS A 447 -5.55 15.58 3.62
C LYS A 447 -6.41 14.34 3.82
N PRO A 448 -6.38 13.32 2.98
CA PRO A 448 -7.39 12.27 3.05
C PRO A 448 -6.98 11.23 4.10
N THR A 449 -7.88 10.88 5.01
CA THR A 449 -7.78 9.62 5.77
C THR A 449 -8.10 8.42 4.87
N HIS A 450 -8.40 8.66 3.60
CA HIS A 450 -8.65 7.62 2.62
C HIS A 450 -7.37 6.90 2.23
N PHE A 451 -7.57 5.65 1.85
CA PHE A 451 -6.57 4.80 1.28
C PHE A 451 -7.19 4.00 0.15
N LYS A 452 -6.32 3.49 -0.71
CA LYS A 452 -6.66 2.59 -1.80
C LYS A 452 -5.84 1.34 -1.72
N ILE A 453 -6.42 0.25 -2.20
CA ILE A 453 -5.74 -1.03 -2.36
C ILE A 453 -5.81 -1.40 -3.84
N TYR A 454 -4.64 -1.61 -4.43
CA TYR A 454 -4.51 -2.00 -5.83
C TYR A 454 -4.81 -3.49 -6.02
N SER A 455 -5.71 -3.77 -6.96
CA SER A 455 -6.07 -5.11 -7.39
C SER A 455 -5.02 -5.71 -8.34
N GLU A 456 -4.40 -4.88 -9.16
CA GLU A 456 -3.50 -5.34 -10.22
C GLU A 456 -2.17 -4.60 -10.19
N GLU A 457 -1.16 -5.20 -10.80
CA GLU A 457 0.10 -4.53 -11.10
C GLU A 457 -0.06 -3.67 -12.33
N LEU A 458 0.48 -2.45 -12.29
CA LEU A 458 0.43 -1.53 -13.44
C LEU A 458 1.77 -1.48 -14.15
N PRO A 459 1.78 -1.11 -15.45
CA PRO A 459 3.03 -0.92 -16.20
C PRO A 459 3.96 0.11 -15.54
N GLU A 460 5.26 0.01 -15.80
CA GLU A 460 6.31 0.76 -15.08
C GLU A 460 6.22 2.29 -15.18
N ASN A 461 5.50 2.81 -16.17
CA ASN A 461 5.24 4.25 -16.30
C ASN A 461 4.24 4.78 -15.25
N TYR A 462 3.51 3.90 -14.55
CA TYR A 462 2.61 4.25 -13.46
C TYR A 462 3.30 4.07 -12.10
N TYR A 463 3.15 5.09 -11.24
CA TYR A 463 3.74 5.09 -9.91
C TYR A 463 2.80 5.75 -8.91
N GLU A 464 2.94 5.33 -7.66
CA GLU A 464 2.25 5.89 -6.53
C GLU A 464 3.20 6.78 -5.73
N SER A 465 2.72 7.93 -5.25
CA SER A 465 3.56 8.90 -4.53
C SER A 465 3.54 8.72 -3.02
N GLU A 466 2.49 8.09 -2.48
CA GLU A 466 2.27 7.93 -1.05
C GLU A 466 1.94 6.47 -0.67
N PRO A 467 2.93 5.57 -0.79
CA PRO A 467 2.75 4.17 -0.42
C PRO A 467 2.61 4.01 1.10
N ILE A 468 1.67 3.16 1.53
CA ILE A 468 1.40 2.85 2.95
C ILE A 468 1.95 1.48 3.32
N GLY A 469 1.72 0.49 2.46
CA GLY A 469 2.08 -0.89 2.75
C GLY A 469 1.69 -1.85 1.64
N LYS A 470 1.73 -3.15 1.93
CA LYS A 470 1.38 -4.20 0.97
C LYS A 470 0.58 -5.31 1.64
N VAL A 471 -0.46 -5.79 0.96
CA VAL A 471 -1.21 -6.99 1.34
C VAL A 471 -0.27 -8.20 1.28
N VAL A 472 -0.02 -8.84 2.41
CA VAL A 472 0.86 -10.01 2.56
C VAL A 472 0.08 -11.30 2.85
N LEU A 473 -1.15 -11.20 3.34
CA LEU A 473 -2.06 -12.32 3.55
C LEU A 473 -3.48 -11.91 3.12
N GLY A 474 -4.24 -12.83 2.54
CA GLY A 474 -5.65 -12.58 2.19
C GLY A 474 -5.87 -11.90 0.84
N MET A 475 -4.88 -11.91 -0.07
CA MET A 475 -5.02 -11.28 -1.39
C MET A 475 -6.21 -11.85 -2.20
N ASN A 476 -6.47 -13.15 -2.14
CA ASN A 476 -7.64 -13.76 -2.80
C ASN A 476 -8.96 -13.27 -2.22
N SER A 477 -9.01 -13.03 -0.91
CA SER A 477 -10.18 -12.47 -0.23
C SER A 477 -10.42 -11.03 -0.69
N PHE A 478 -9.35 -10.24 -0.76
CA PHE A 478 -9.40 -8.89 -1.29
C PHE A 478 -9.85 -8.86 -2.76
N GLN A 479 -9.30 -9.73 -3.62
CA GLN A 479 -9.69 -9.86 -5.03
C GLN A 479 -11.18 -10.15 -5.17
N ASN A 480 -11.69 -11.10 -4.39
CA ASN A 480 -13.11 -11.41 -4.38
C ASN A 480 -13.93 -10.19 -3.94
N ALA A 481 -13.50 -9.47 -2.89
CA ALA A 481 -14.17 -8.25 -2.47
C ALA A 481 -14.16 -7.15 -3.55
N TYR A 482 -13.05 -6.99 -4.27
CA TYR A 482 -12.93 -6.09 -5.41
C TYR A 482 -13.88 -6.47 -6.56
N LEU A 483 -13.95 -7.76 -6.94
CA LEU A 483 -14.86 -8.24 -7.99
C LEU A 483 -16.33 -8.06 -7.59
N ILE A 484 -16.69 -8.37 -6.33
CA ILE A 484 -18.04 -8.13 -5.80
C ILE A 484 -18.34 -6.63 -5.84
N ALA A 485 -17.39 -5.77 -5.44
CA ALA A 485 -17.55 -4.32 -5.51
C ALA A 485 -17.92 -3.86 -6.93
N LYS A 486 -17.28 -4.40 -7.98
CA LYS A 486 -17.60 -4.05 -9.37
C LYS A 486 -19.04 -4.38 -9.76
N PHE A 487 -19.63 -5.40 -9.15
CA PHE A 487 -20.99 -5.84 -9.47
C PHE A 487 -22.08 -5.15 -8.64
N ILE A 488 -21.87 -4.97 -7.33
CA ILE A 488 -22.89 -4.44 -6.40
C ILE A 488 -22.57 -3.04 -5.84
N GLY A 489 -21.44 -2.46 -6.22
CA GLY A 489 -20.92 -1.18 -5.74
C GLY A 489 -20.01 -1.31 -4.51
N ALA A 490 -18.93 -0.51 -4.47
CA ALA A 490 -17.93 -0.51 -3.39
C ALA A 490 -18.52 -0.25 -1.99
N ARG A 491 -19.56 0.58 -1.90
CA ARG A 491 -20.25 0.91 -0.63
C ARG A 491 -20.93 -0.28 0.05
N LYS A 492 -21.09 -1.40 -0.65
CA LYS A 492 -21.60 -2.66 -0.05
C LYS A 492 -20.50 -3.46 0.63
N ILE A 493 -19.23 -3.17 0.35
CA ILE A 493 -18.07 -3.81 0.97
C ILE A 493 -17.73 -3.06 2.24
N ARG A 494 -17.86 -3.74 3.39
CA ARG A 494 -17.66 -3.13 4.71
C ARG A 494 -16.34 -3.56 5.32
N ILE A 495 -15.67 -2.64 6.01
CA ILE A 495 -14.62 -2.95 6.96
C ILE A 495 -15.30 -3.09 8.31
N THR A 496 -15.53 -4.33 8.77
CA THR A 496 -16.23 -4.58 10.03
C THR A 496 -15.34 -4.29 11.23
N ASP A 497 -14.04 -4.52 11.10
CA ASP A 497 -13.04 -4.18 12.10
C ASP A 497 -11.65 -4.05 11.48
N CYS A 498 -10.72 -3.49 12.24
CA CYS A 498 -9.31 -3.38 11.87
C CYS A 498 -8.45 -3.36 13.14
N GLY A 499 -7.14 -3.45 12.97
CA GLY A 499 -6.22 -3.41 14.12
C GLY A 499 -4.87 -4.01 13.80
N ILE A 500 -4.16 -4.48 14.83
CA ILE A 500 -2.79 -5.00 14.70
C ILE A 500 -2.78 -6.52 14.80
N VAL A 501 -1.94 -7.14 13.98
CA VAL A 501 -1.56 -8.55 14.11
C VAL A 501 -0.36 -8.65 15.06
N LEU A 502 -0.53 -9.35 16.19
CA LEU A 502 0.54 -9.62 17.14
C LEU A 502 1.34 -10.84 16.64
N VAL A 503 2.44 -10.57 15.95
CA VAL A 503 3.37 -11.56 15.38
C VAL A 503 4.58 -11.77 16.27
N LEU A 504 5.00 -13.02 16.42
CA LEU A 504 6.21 -13.44 17.14
C LEU A 504 7.49 -12.81 16.55
#